data_AF-A0A7S0XFB5-F1
#
_entry.id   AF-A0A7S0XFB5-F1
#
_cell.length_a   1.000
_cell.length_b   1.000
_cell.length_c   1.000
_cell.angle_alpha   90.00
_cell.angle_beta   90.00
_cell.angle_gamma   90.00
#
_symmetry.space_group_name_H-M   'P 1'
#
loop_
_entity.id
_entity.type
_entity.pdbx_description
1 polymer ?
#
loop_
_entity_poly.entity_id
_entity_poly.type
_entity_poly.pdbx_seq_one_letter_code
_entity_poly.pdbx_strand_id
1 'polypeptide(L)'
;VCVWSMEHLPLRTASQDIVTCDLPFGKMHLGARDVSRLYPAALRQVSRVLRVGGRAVLLGMRTPFNNMLLNGVLPLEIRYQRLVDKGGLMVALYVLERVQEEEWARHKSEGRSEDAAVKNGLKKNRHGKEHAERSRERAAARVARGETVGAPIRDNTPKAKASRSTVESAVRGESANQ
;
A
#
# COMPACT_ATOMS: atom_id res chain seq x y z
N VAL A 1 -11.05 2.06 43.62
CA VAL A 1 -10.70 2.55 42.26
C VAL A 1 -9.45 1.82 41.82
N CYS A 2 -9.47 1.12 40.69
CA CYS A 2 -8.25 0.58 40.11
C CYS A 2 -7.56 1.69 39.33
N VAL A 3 -6.33 2.04 39.72
CA VAL A 3 -5.49 3.01 39.01
C VAL A 3 -4.54 2.23 38.11
N TRP A 4 -4.58 2.51 36.82
CA TRP A 4 -3.71 1.87 35.82
C TRP A 4 -3.48 2.81 34.64
N SER A 5 -2.44 2.51 33.86
CA SER A 5 -2.08 3.22 32.64
C SER A 5 -2.42 2.38 31.42
N MET A 6 -2.93 3.00 30.36
CA MET A 6 -3.20 2.33 29.09
C MET A 6 -1.91 1.83 28.41
N GLU A 7 -0.76 2.38 28.78
CA GLU A 7 0.55 1.91 28.31
C GLU A 7 0.93 0.56 28.93
N HIS A 8 0.30 0.19 30.06
CA HIS A 8 0.57 -1.03 30.82
C HIS A 8 -0.71 -1.58 31.47
N LEU A 9 -1.55 -2.23 30.67
CA LEU A 9 -2.78 -2.84 31.17
C LEU A 9 -2.47 -4.00 32.13
N PRO A 10 -3.02 -4.01 33.36
CA PRO A 10 -2.82 -5.09 34.34
C PRO A 10 -3.66 -6.33 34.01
N LEU A 11 -3.68 -6.72 32.73
CA LEU A 11 -4.42 -7.86 32.19
C LEU A 11 -3.45 -8.84 31.57
N ARG A 12 -3.78 -10.13 31.66
CA ARG A 12 -3.01 -11.20 31.00
C ARG A 12 -3.11 -11.09 29.48
N THR A 13 -2.07 -11.53 28.80
CA THR A 13 -2.05 -11.66 27.33
C THR A 13 -3.15 -12.61 26.89
N ALA A 14 -3.81 -12.32 25.75
CA ALA A 14 -4.87 -13.13 25.16
C ALA A 14 -5.99 -13.52 26.16
N SER A 15 -6.42 -12.57 26.97
CA SER A 15 -7.45 -12.77 28.00
C SER A 15 -8.81 -12.18 27.67
N GLN A 16 -8.86 -11.26 26.70
CA GLN A 16 -10.07 -10.51 26.35
C GLN A 16 -10.55 -10.90 24.94
N ASP A 17 -11.86 -11.00 24.78
CA ASP A 17 -12.50 -11.23 23.48
C ASP A 17 -12.89 -9.92 22.81
N ILE A 18 -13.27 -8.93 23.61
CA ILE A 18 -13.70 -7.61 23.14
C ILE A 18 -12.99 -6.54 23.97
N VAL A 19 -12.48 -5.51 23.30
CA VAL A 19 -11.99 -4.28 23.92
C VAL A 19 -12.77 -3.11 23.34
N THR A 20 -13.32 -2.23 24.17
CA THR A 20 -13.92 -0.97 23.73
C THR A 20 -13.16 0.19 24.37
N CYS A 21 -12.83 1.22 23.58
CA CYS A 21 -12.12 2.38 24.12
C CYS A 21 -12.46 3.66 23.36
N ASP A 22 -12.81 4.70 24.12
CA ASP A 22 -12.85 6.08 23.66
C ASP A 22 -11.46 6.70 23.86
N LEU A 23 -10.60 6.60 22.83
CA LEU A 23 -9.24 7.11 22.94
C LEU A 23 -9.29 8.64 23.02
N PRO A 24 -8.48 9.26 23.88
CA PRO A 24 -8.50 10.70 24.03
C PRO A 24 -8.05 11.36 22.73
N PHE A 25 -8.92 12.24 22.19
CA PHE A 25 -8.75 12.87 20.89
C PHE A 25 -8.82 14.40 20.97
N GLY A 26 -8.29 15.04 19.91
CA GLY A 26 -8.27 16.49 19.78
C GLY A 26 -7.13 17.14 20.56
N LYS A 27 -6.76 18.35 20.13
CA LYS A 27 -5.64 19.12 20.69
C LYS A 27 -5.84 19.55 22.15
N MET A 28 -7.08 19.51 22.64
CA MET A 28 -7.41 19.87 24.02
C MET A 28 -7.02 18.78 25.03
N HIS A 29 -7.02 17.51 24.61
CA HIS A 29 -6.74 16.38 25.51
C HIS A 29 -5.34 15.81 25.35
N LEU A 30 -4.78 15.84 24.12
CA LEU A 30 -3.42 15.39 23.85
C LEU A 30 -2.67 16.35 22.93
N GLY A 31 -1.42 16.65 23.30
CA GLY A 31 -0.45 17.26 22.39
C GLY A 31 0.01 16.25 21.32
N ALA A 32 0.58 16.76 20.22
CA ALA A 32 1.04 15.90 19.12
C ALA A 32 2.10 14.86 19.56
N ARG A 33 2.97 15.23 20.51
CA ARG A 33 3.98 14.33 21.10
C ARG A 33 3.31 13.21 21.89
N ASP A 34 2.28 13.54 22.67
CA ASP A 34 1.56 12.55 23.48
C ASP A 34 0.83 11.56 22.59
N VAL A 35 0.21 12.01 21.48
CA VAL A 35 -0.47 11.12 20.53
C VAL A 35 0.52 10.12 19.94
N SER A 36 1.71 10.60 19.56
CA SER A 36 2.76 9.75 18.98
C SER A 36 3.31 8.70 19.94
N ARG A 37 3.16 8.91 21.26
CA ARG A 37 3.61 7.97 22.29
C ARG A 37 2.49 7.05 22.78
N LEU A 38 1.34 7.64 23.16
CA LEU A 38 0.23 6.95 23.79
C LEU A 38 -0.43 5.96 22.83
N TYR A 39 -0.71 6.37 21.60
CA TYR A 39 -1.49 5.53 20.69
C TYR A 39 -0.76 4.22 20.32
N PRO A 40 0.56 4.22 20.00
CA PRO A 40 1.25 2.95 19.75
C PRO A 40 1.32 2.06 20.98
N ALA A 41 1.53 2.65 22.16
CA ALA A 41 1.56 1.90 23.42
C ALA A 41 0.19 1.27 23.73
N ALA A 42 -0.89 2.06 23.59
CA ALA A 42 -2.26 1.61 23.77
C ALA A 42 -2.61 0.48 22.81
N LEU A 43 -2.37 0.65 21.51
CA LEU A 43 -2.65 -0.41 20.53
C LEU A 43 -1.84 -1.68 20.77
N ARG A 44 -0.59 -1.56 21.23
CA ARG A 44 0.21 -2.74 21.61
C ARG A 44 -0.43 -3.48 22.77
N GLN A 45 -0.91 -2.76 23.79
CA GLN A 45 -1.61 -3.39 24.90
C GLN A 45 -2.94 -4.01 24.45
N VAL A 46 -3.72 -3.34 23.59
CA VAL A 46 -4.96 -3.90 23.01
C VAL A 46 -4.69 -5.19 22.24
N SER A 47 -3.70 -5.17 21.33
CA SER A 47 -3.29 -6.38 20.58
C SER A 47 -2.81 -7.48 21.52
N ARG A 48 -2.07 -7.15 22.57
CA ARG A 48 -1.58 -8.13 23.56
C ARG A 48 -2.70 -8.78 24.34
N VAL A 49 -3.68 -8.02 24.83
CA VAL A 49 -4.75 -8.55 25.70
C VAL A 49 -5.83 -9.29 24.92
N LEU A 50 -6.02 -8.96 23.63
CA LEU A 50 -6.99 -9.64 22.79
C LEU A 50 -6.57 -11.08 22.45
N ARG A 51 -7.53 -12.00 22.45
CA ARG A 51 -7.38 -13.31 21.81
C ARG A 51 -7.31 -13.15 20.30
N VAL A 52 -6.73 -14.13 19.60
CA VAL A 52 -6.85 -14.21 18.14
C VAL A 52 -8.34 -14.37 17.80
N GLY A 53 -8.83 -13.64 16.80
CA GLY A 53 -10.25 -13.46 16.49
C GLY A 53 -10.98 -12.46 17.39
N GLY A 54 -10.35 -12.03 18.49
CA GLY A 54 -10.87 -10.99 19.37
C GLY A 54 -10.91 -9.62 18.69
N ARG A 55 -11.85 -8.77 19.11
CA ARG A 55 -12.13 -7.49 18.45
C ARG A 55 -11.90 -6.28 19.34
N ALA A 56 -11.35 -5.22 18.77
CA ALA A 56 -11.31 -3.90 19.41
C ALA A 56 -12.25 -2.94 18.70
N VAL A 57 -13.08 -2.23 19.45
CA VAL A 57 -13.89 -1.11 18.96
C VAL A 57 -13.32 0.19 19.56
N LEU A 58 -12.67 0.98 18.70
CA LEU A 58 -11.87 2.13 19.13
C LEU A 58 -12.42 3.40 18.48
N LEU A 59 -12.67 4.42 19.30
CA LEU A 59 -13.03 5.76 18.84
C LEU A 59 -11.80 6.65 18.89
N GLY A 60 -11.46 7.36 17.80
CA GLY A 60 -10.29 8.24 17.78
C GLY A 60 -10.17 9.11 16.53
N MET A 61 -9.13 9.95 16.46
CA MET A 61 -8.86 10.78 15.28
C MET A 61 -8.33 9.95 14.11
N ARG A 62 -8.89 10.20 12.92
CA ARG A 62 -8.61 9.39 11.73
C ARG A 62 -7.14 9.34 11.32
N THR A 63 -6.50 10.50 11.19
CA THR A 63 -5.17 10.64 10.60
C THR A 63 -4.04 9.97 11.42
N PRO A 64 -3.85 10.27 12.72
CA PRO A 64 -2.79 9.62 13.50
C PRO A 64 -3.03 8.12 13.65
N PHE A 65 -4.30 7.72 13.74
CA PHE A 65 -4.66 6.32 13.93
C PHE A 65 -4.45 5.48 12.67
N ASN A 66 -4.90 5.96 11.51
CA ASN A 66 -4.68 5.31 10.22
C ASN A 66 -3.18 5.14 9.93
N ASN A 67 -2.39 6.20 10.07
CA ASN A 67 -0.95 6.11 9.78
C ASN A 67 -0.28 5.01 10.58
N MET A 68 -0.65 4.87 11.85
CA MET A 68 -0.06 3.89 12.74
C MET A 68 -0.55 2.46 12.46
N LEU A 69 -1.85 2.27 12.16
CA LEU A 69 -2.37 0.96 11.75
C LEU A 69 -1.79 0.53 10.39
N LEU A 70 -1.69 1.44 9.43
CA LEU A 70 -1.14 1.19 8.10
C LEU A 70 0.36 0.87 8.12
N ASN A 71 1.10 1.34 9.13
CA ASN A 71 2.50 0.92 9.33
C ASN A 71 2.61 -0.57 9.72
N GLY A 72 1.50 -1.19 10.09
CA GLY A 72 1.35 -2.63 10.21
C GLY A 72 2.23 -3.27 11.30
N VAL A 73 2.50 -2.54 12.38
CA VAL A 73 3.43 -2.99 13.42
C VAL A 73 2.79 -4.05 14.35
N LEU A 74 1.46 -4.19 14.31
CA LEU A 74 0.70 -5.06 15.19
C LEU A 74 -0.25 -5.95 14.36
N PRO A 75 -0.50 -7.21 14.76
CA PRO A 75 -1.40 -8.13 14.08
C PRO A 75 -2.87 -7.76 14.33
N LEU A 76 -3.26 -6.57 13.86
CA LEU A 76 -4.59 -5.99 13.97
C LEU A 76 -5.07 -5.61 12.58
N GLU A 77 -6.16 -6.21 12.13
CA GLU A 77 -6.77 -5.95 10.84
C GLU A 77 -7.98 -5.03 11.01
N ILE A 78 -8.11 -4.02 10.15
CA ILE A 78 -9.29 -3.14 10.14
C ILE A 78 -10.42 -3.88 9.45
N ARG A 79 -11.43 -4.30 10.21
CA ARG A 79 -12.65 -4.93 9.67
C ARG A 79 -13.71 -3.92 9.30
N TYR A 80 -13.78 -2.82 10.04
CA TYR A 80 -14.73 -1.74 9.79
C TYR A 80 -14.16 -0.39 10.20
N GLN A 81 -14.47 0.63 9.41
CA GLN A 81 -14.16 2.01 9.74
C GLN A 81 -15.35 2.90 9.36
N ARG A 82 -15.79 3.76 10.28
CA ARG A 82 -16.84 4.74 10.02
C ARG A 82 -16.51 6.09 10.64
N LEU A 83 -16.74 7.15 9.88
CA LEU A 83 -16.72 8.51 10.42
C LEU A 83 -18.05 8.80 11.12
N VAL A 84 -17.96 9.36 12.31
CA VAL A 84 -19.11 9.74 13.13
C VAL A 84 -18.91 11.15 13.66
N ASP A 85 -19.99 11.91 13.74
CA ASP A 85 -20.00 13.19 14.44
C ASP A 85 -20.18 12.94 15.93
N LYS A 86 -19.24 13.44 16.75
CA LYS A 86 -19.37 13.47 18.20
C LYS A 86 -19.31 14.93 18.65
N GLY A 87 -20.45 15.58 18.70
CA GLY A 87 -20.59 16.96 19.19
C GLY A 87 -19.88 17.98 18.30
N GLY A 88 -20.00 17.83 16.97
CA GLY A 88 -19.33 18.69 15.99
C GLY A 88 -17.87 18.30 15.71
N LEU A 89 -17.34 17.26 16.36
CA LEU A 89 -16.04 16.71 16.07
C LEU A 89 -16.17 15.42 15.24
N MET A 90 -15.68 15.48 14.00
CA MET A 90 -15.61 14.31 13.12
C MET A 90 -14.51 13.35 13.60
N VAL A 91 -14.93 12.24 14.21
CA VAL A 91 -14.04 11.18 14.70
C VAL A 91 -14.27 9.90 13.90
N ALA A 92 -13.34 8.96 14.01
CA ALA A 92 -13.43 7.65 13.36
C ALA A 92 -13.65 6.56 14.40
N LEU A 93 -14.66 5.74 14.15
CA LEU A 93 -14.89 4.46 14.79
C LEU A 93 -14.15 3.37 14.01
N TYR A 94 -13.33 2.60 14.71
CA TYR A 94 -12.57 1.49 14.15
C TYR A 94 -13.03 0.19 14.81
N VAL A 95 -13.33 -0.81 13.99
CA VAL A 95 -13.42 -2.20 14.44
C VAL A 95 -12.20 -2.91 13.92
N LEU A 96 -11.32 -3.30 14.85
CA LEU A 96 -10.12 -4.06 14.59
C LEU A 96 -10.34 -5.50 15.02
N GLU A 97 -9.74 -6.44 14.30
CA GLU A 97 -9.71 -7.85 14.67
C GLU A 97 -8.27 -8.29 14.84
N ARG A 98 -7.97 -9.01 15.92
CA ARG A 98 -6.64 -9.59 16.13
C ARG A 98 -6.51 -10.85 15.29
N VAL A 99 -5.55 -10.85 14.38
CA VAL A 99 -5.26 -11.98 13.50
C VAL A 99 -4.09 -12.81 14.03
N GLN A 100 -3.88 -14.01 13.49
CA GLN A 100 -2.66 -14.78 13.79
C GLN A 100 -1.42 -14.01 13.33
N GLU A 101 -0.32 -14.12 14.09
CA GLU A 101 0.95 -13.47 13.71
C GLU A 101 1.52 -14.03 12.41
N GLU A 102 1.29 -15.32 12.15
CA GLU A 102 1.73 -16.00 10.93
C GLU A 102 0.95 -15.50 9.70
N GLU A 103 -0.38 -15.40 9.80
CA GLU A 103 -1.23 -14.83 8.76
C GLU A 103 -0.87 -13.37 8.48
N TRP A 104 -0.63 -12.61 9.55
CA TRP A 104 -0.17 -11.23 9.47
C TRP A 104 1.17 -11.09 8.73
N ALA A 105 2.14 -11.96 9.05
CA ALA A 105 3.44 -11.97 8.41
C ALA A 105 3.36 -12.30 6.91
N ARG A 106 2.48 -13.24 6.51
CA ARG A 106 2.24 -13.59 5.11
C ARG A 106 1.69 -12.40 4.33
N HIS A 107 0.60 -11.78 4.80
CA HIS A 107 0.01 -10.60 4.16
C HIS A 107 1.02 -9.45 3.99
N LYS A 108 1.89 -9.23 4.98
CA LYS A 108 2.95 -8.21 4.86
C LYS A 108 4.01 -8.55 3.82
N SER A 109 4.38 -9.81 3.70
CA SER A 109 5.38 -10.26 2.70
C SER A 109 4.83 -10.12 1.27
N GLU A 110 3.55 -10.42 1.07
CA GLU A 110 2.86 -10.30 -0.20
C GLU A 110 2.69 -8.83 -0.61
N GLY A 111 2.15 -7.98 0.28
CA GLY A 111 1.99 -6.54 -0.01
C GLY A 111 3.31 -5.79 -0.23
N ARG A 112 4.40 -6.19 0.44
CA ARG A 112 5.72 -5.55 0.25
C ARG A 112 6.33 -5.87 -1.11
N SER A 113 5.99 -7.03 -1.69
CA SER A 113 6.43 -7.43 -3.03
C SER A 113 5.74 -6.59 -4.11
N GLU A 114 4.45 -6.32 -3.95
CA GLU A 114 3.66 -5.47 -4.85
C GLU A 114 4.04 -3.99 -4.72
N ASP A 115 4.16 -3.46 -3.50
CA ASP A 115 4.58 -2.07 -3.26
C ASP A 115 6.00 -1.79 -3.81
N ALA A 116 6.90 -2.78 -3.72
CA ALA A 116 8.24 -2.69 -4.28
C ALA A 116 8.20 -2.71 -5.82
N ALA A 117 7.36 -3.56 -6.42
CA ALA A 117 7.16 -3.63 -7.86
C ALA A 117 6.56 -2.32 -8.42
N VAL A 118 5.56 -1.75 -7.75
CA VAL A 118 4.93 -0.48 -8.12
C VAL A 118 5.92 0.69 -7.99
N LYS A 119 6.67 0.78 -6.88
CA LYS A 119 7.71 1.80 -6.70
C LYS A 119 8.84 1.68 -7.73
N ASN A 120 9.23 0.46 -8.12
CA ASN A 120 10.23 0.24 -9.16
C ASN A 120 9.71 0.60 -10.56
N GLY A 121 8.45 0.30 -10.87
CA GLY A 121 7.80 0.75 -12.11
C GLY A 121 7.72 2.28 -12.19
N LEU A 122 7.35 2.95 -11.09
CA LEU A 122 7.26 4.41 -11.03
C LEU A 122 8.64 5.09 -11.19
N LYS A 123 9.70 4.50 -10.63
CA LYS A 123 11.09 4.98 -10.79
C LYS A 123 11.60 4.82 -12.22
N LYS A 124 11.34 3.67 -12.87
CA LYS A 124 11.70 3.43 -14.28
C LYS A 124 11.02 4.43 -15.21
N ASN A 125 9.74 4.71 -15.00
CA ASN A 125 8.99 5.69 -15.81
C ASN A 125 9.49 7.13 -15.60
N ARG A 126 9.94 7.48 -14.39
CA ARG A 126 10.49 8.81 -14.09
C ARG A 126 11.86 9.02 -14.77
N HIS A 127 12.76 8.05 -14.70
CA HIS A 127 14.06 8.12 -15.40
C HIS A 127 13.91 8.16 -16.93
N GLY A 128 12.96 7.41 -17.49
CA GLY A 128 12.67 7.44 -18.92
C GLY A 128 12.15 8.82 -19.38
N LYS A 129 11.29 9.46 -18.57
CA LYS A 129 10.80 10.82 -18.85
C LYS A 129 11.90 11.88 -18.73
N GLU A 130 12.73 11.84 -17.69
CA GLU A 130 13.84 12.79 -17.53
C GLU A 130 14.89 12.67 -18.64
N HIS A 131 15.17 11.45 -19.12
CA HIS A 131 16.09 11.26 -20.24
C HIS A 131 15.50 11.77 -21.55
N ALA A 132 14.22 11.53 -21.81
CA ALA A 132 13.52 12.05 -22.99
C ALA A 132 13.43 13.59 -22.99
N GLU A 133 13.20 14.19 -21.83
CA GLU A 133 13.14 15.63 -21.64
C GLU A 133 14.52 16.29 -21.86
N ARG A 134 15.60 15.74 -21.27
CA ARG A 134 16.97 16.21 -21.54
C ARG A 134 17.37 16.05 -23.00
N SER A 135 16.93 14.98 -23.67
CA SER A 135 17.19 14.80 -25.10
C SER A 135 16.48 15.85 -25.96
N ARG A 136 15.24 16.22 -25.62
CA ARG A 136 14.48 17.28 -26.29
C ARG A 136 15.08 18.66 -26.05
N GLU A 137 15.48 18.95 -24.82
CA GLU A 137 16.13 20.21 -24.47
C GLU A 137 17.49 20.38 -25.16
N ARG A 138 18.29 19.29 -25.22
CA ARG A 138 19.54 19.27 -25.99
C ARG A 138 19.32 19.45 -27.49
N ALA A 139 18.27 18.85 -28.06
CA ALA A 139 17.92 19.03 -29.46
C ALA A 139 17.45 20.46 -29.76
N ALA A 140 16.60 21.04 -28.90
CA ALA A 140 16.12 22.41 -29.03
C ALA A 140 17.27 23.44 -28.90
N ALA A 141 18.19 23.25 -27.95
CA ALA A 141 19.38 24.08 -27.81
C ALA A 141 20.31 24.00 -29.03
N ARG A 142 20.32 22.86 -29.74
CA ARG A 142 21.12 22.67 -30.95
C ARG A 142 20.54 23.43 -32.15
N VAL A 143 19.21 23.42 -32.28
CA VAL A 143 18.48 24.19 -33.30
C VAL A 143 18.63 25.70 -33.06
N ALA A 144 18.57 26.15 -31.80
CA ALA A 144 18.75 27.57 -31.44
C ALA A 144 20.16 28.10 -31.76
N ARG A 145 21.18 27.24 -31.83
CA ARG A 145 22.55 27.59 -32.25
C ARG A 145 22.76 27.57 -33.76
N GLY A 146 21.71 27.34 -34.55
CA GLY A 146 21.79 27.31 -36.01
C GLY A 146 22.53 26.09 -36.58
N GLU A 147 22.75 25.05 -35.77
CA GLU A 147 23.34 23.80 -36.24
C GLU A 147 22.31 23.05 -37.11
N THR A 148 22.53 22.98 -38.42
CA THR A 148 21.68 22.19 -39.32
C THR A 148 21.85 20.70 -39.04
N VAL A 149 20.73 20.02 -38.76
CA VAL A 149 20.71 18.56 -38.60
C VAL A 149 20.90 17.94 -39.98
N GLY A 150 22.13 17.51 -40.28
CA GLY A 150 22.36 16.60 -41.40
C GLY A 150 21.51 15.35 -41.19
N ALA A 151 20.66 15.03 -42.18
CA ALA A 151 19.87 13.81 -42.17
C ALA A 151 20.79 12.58 -41.96
N PRO A 152 20.42 11.61 -41.12
CA PRO A 152 21.20 10.40 -41.01
C PRO A 152 21.00 9.56 -42.27
N ILE A 153 21.99 9.58 -43.17
CA ILE A 153 22.21 8.46 -44.10
C ILE A 153 22.88 7.35 -43.30
N ARG A 154 22.13 6.27 -43.04
CA ARG A 154 22.72 4.94 -42.87
C ARG A 154 21.83 3.90 -43.52
N ASP A 155 22.31 3.44 -44.67
CA ASP A 155 22.04 2.12 -45.23
C ASP A 155 22.15 1.04 -44.15
N ASN A 156 21.15 0.17 -44.09
CA ASN A 156 21.36 -1.22 -43.67
C ASN A 156 20.39 -2.10 -44.46
N THR A 157 20.91 -2.59 -45.57
CA THR A 157 20.34 -3.60 -46.44
C THR A 157 20.01 -4.87 -45.62
N PRO A 158 18.78 -5.39 -45.64
CA PRO A 158 18.50 -6.70 -45.09
C PRO A 158 19.06 -7.79 -46.02
N LYS A 159 20.00 -8.61 -45.52
CA LYS A 159 20.38 -9.87 -46.16
C LYS A 159 19.18 -10.82 -46.16
N ALA A 160 18.63 -11.06 -47.34
CA ALA A 160 17.68 -12.12 -47.60
C ALA A 160 18.32 -13.50 -47.29
N LYS A 161 17.67 -14.29 -46.44
CA LYS A 161 17.71 -15.76 -46.54
C LYS A 161 16.30 -16.21 -46.92
N ALA A 162 16.20 -16.65 -48.16
CA ALA A 162 15.07 -17.39 -48.68
C ALA A 162 15.12 -18.83 -48.15
N SER A 163 13.98 -19.34 -47.70
CA SER A 163 13.68 -20.77 -47.76
C SER A 163 12.19 -20.97 -48.01
N ARG A 164 11.90 -21.13 -49.31
CA ARG A 164 10.88 -21.97 -49.96
C ARG A 164 9.48 -22.08 -49.34
N SER A 165 8.54 -21.54 -50.12
CA SER A 165 7.18 -22.04 -50.32
C SER A 165 7.13 -23.54 -50.68
N THR A 166 6.15 -24.24 -50.11
CA THR A 166 5.37 -25.24 -50.86
C THR A 166 3.90 -24.95 -50.62
N VAL A 167 3.23 -24.64 -51.72
CA VAL A 167 1.78 -24.56 -51.90
C VAL A 167 1.28 -25.98 -52.13
N GLU A 168 0.10 -26.30 -51.57
CA GLU A 168 -1.04 -27.00 -52.19
C GLU A 168 -1.86 -27.67 -51.09
N SER A 169 -3.03 -27.13 -50.72
CA SER A 169 -4.32 -27.24 -51.41
C SER A 169 -5.12 -28.47 -50.97
N ALA A 170 -6.36 -28.18 -50.58
CA ALA A 170 -7.57 -28.95 -50.86
C ALA A 170 -8.03 -30.07 -49.88
N VAL A 171 -9.19 -29.77 -49.25
CA VAL A 171 -10.49 -30.49 -49.43
C VAL A 171 -10.95 -31.43 -48.31
N ARG A 172 -12.15 -31.08 -47.77
CA ARG A 172 -13.20 -31.89 -47.09
C ARG A 172 -12.80 -32.57 -45.78
N GLY A 173 -13.65 -32.78 -44.79
CA GLY A 173 -15.08 -32.59 -44.55
C GLY A 173 -15.29 -32.77 -43.03
N GLU A 174 -16.27 -32.11 -42.44
CA GLU A 174 -17.54 -32.72 -41.98
C GLU A 174 -17.47 -33.50 -40.66
N SER A 175 -18.45 -33.19 -39.80
CA SER A 175 -18.97 -33.94 -38.64
C SER A 175 -18.14 -33.88 -37.34
N ALA A 176 -18.61 -33.31 -36.22
CA ALA A 176 -19.88 -33.50 -35.49
C ALA A 176 -20.11 -34.95 -35.04
N ASN A 177 -19.61 -35.29 -33.84
CA ASN A 177 -20.09 -36.29 -32.85
C ASN A 177 -18.97 -36.44 -31.79
N GLN A 178 -19.16 -36.53 -30.48
CA GLN A 178 -20.29 -36.80 -29.58
C GLN A 178 -20.10 -36.01 -28.27
#